data_AF-A0A9C8AJV8-F1
#
_entry.id   AF-A0A9C8AJV8-F1
#
_cell.length_a   1.000
_cell.length_b   1.000
_cell.length_c   1.000
_cell.angle_alpha   90.00
_cell.angle_beta   90.00
_cell.angle_gamma   90.00
#
_symmetry.space_group_name_H-M   'P 1'
#
loop_
_entity.id
_entity.type
_entity.pdbx_description
1 polymer ?
#
loop_
_entity_poly.entity_id
_entity_poly.type
_entity_poly.pdbx_seq_one_letter_code
_entity_poly.pdbx_strand_id
1 'polypeptide(L)'
;MGEGEFPHLQLATRNSQSEALMETFPAIFIGGPPHSGKSVLTYSLTQELRRRKVEHYVLRACPDGEGDWANEAAQQVVRTIRVKGAFTREFVENICRDLANRHLPLLVDVGGRPTPEQEVIFSYCTHCILLTKDEASRAEWLDLAERHAIIVIADITSALEGESYIIERGPVLRGVITGLHRGTTARGPVFDALVEKVASIFDYDREELRRMHYALSPVENIIDLDRLAGYFGLPDYGARWEPHHLQRVFDELPFQSPMALYGRGPNWLYAAIAVRLHPQPLYQFDVRLGWVKPPALTWGLPSERSPVQVEIVKRPDHTRLEFKLTRAYIDYRTEASQVRIPLLPFDQGIVLSGKLPLWLWTALALAYKDALWLAVYQPQWKDKALVITSRADEPIVGDYVISPPVSITPNPTRV
;
A
#
# COMPACT_ATOMS: atom_id res chain seq x y z
N MET A 1 4.53 47.77 3.85
CA MET A 1 3.59 46.82 3.21
C MET A 1 4.44 45.98 2.29
N GLY A 2 4.81 44.79 2.75
CA GLY A 2 5.77 43.93 2.07
C GLY A 2 5.03 42.88 1.25
N GLU A 3 5.32 42.86 -0.05
CA GLU A 3 5.00 41.77 -0.96
C GLU A 3 6.04 40.66 -0.74
N GLY A 4 5.57 39.47 -0.40
CA GLY A 4 6.41 38.28 -0.25
C GLY A 4 6.40 37.48 -1.54
N GLU A 5 7.43 37.66 -2.38
CA GLU A 5 7.72 36.80 -3.53
C GLU A 5 8.35 35.47 -3.07
N PHE A 6 7.87 34.36 -3.65
CA PHE A 6 8.44 33.02 -3.49
C PHE A 6 9.75 32.90 -4.30
N PRO A 7 10.83 32.27 -3.78
CA PRO A 7 12.10 32.19 -4.51
C PRO A 7 12.08 31.11 -5.61
N HIS A 8 12.51 31.52 -6.80
CA HIS A 8 12.75 30.70 -8.00
C HIS A 8 13.72 29.52 -7.75
N LEU A 9 13.30 28.29 -8.08
CA LEU A 9 14.18 27.12 -8.14
C LEU A 9 14.98 27.07 -9.45
N GLN A 10 16.29 26.86 -9.32
CA GLN A 10 17.25 26.69 -10.41
C GLN A 10 16.97 25.41 -11.22
N LEU A 11 16.92 25.55 -12.55
CA LEU A 11 16.88 24.47 -13.53
C LEU A 11 18.22 23.73 -13.54
N ALA A 12 18.23 22.49 -13.03
CA ALA A 12 19.37 21.58 -13.22
C ALA A 12 19.34 21.02 -14.66
N THR A 13 20.35 21.38 -15.44
CA THR A 13 20.56 20.92 -16.81
C THR A 13 20.78 19.41 -16.87
N ARG A 14 20.00 18.74 -17.73
CA ARG A 14 20.21 17.36 -18.17
C ARG A 14 21.58 17.19 -18.83
N ASN A 15 22.44 16.33 -18.28
CA ASN A 15 23.05 15.19 -18.98
C ASN A 15 24.14 14.54 -18.12
N SER A 16 24.34 13.22 -18.34
CA SER A 16 25.46 12.35 -17.92
C SER A 16 25.35 11.47 -16.66
N GLN A 17 24.18 11.31 -16.03
CA GLN A 17 23.97 10.35 -14.92
C GLN A 17 23.26 9.05 -15.31
N SER A 18 22.79 8.91 -16.56
CA SER A 18 21.96 7.79 -17.02
C SER A 18 22.66 6.41 -17.05
N GLU A 19 23.98 6.35 -16.89
CA GLU A 19 24.77 5.10 -16.97
C GLU A 19 25.63 4.85 -15.72
N ALA A 20 25.58 5.74 -14.72
CA ALA A 20 26.33 5.57 -13.48
C ALA A 20 25.48 4.84 -12.43
N LEU A 21 25.65 3.50 -12.39
CA LEU A 21 25.28 2.57 -11.33
C LEU A 21 23.78 2.30 -11.13
N MET A 22 23.40 1.09 -11.56
CA MET A 22 22.30 0.30 -11.03
C MET A 22 22.47 0.01 -9.53
N GLU A 23 22.61 1.03 -8.67
CA GLU A 23 22.32 0.84 -7.25
C GLU A 23 20.80 0.84 -7.09
N THR A 24 20.19 -0.27 -7.51
CA THR A 24 18.81 -0.56 -7.17
C THR A 24 18.70 -0.58 -5.64
N PHE A 25 17.73 0.15 -5.06
CA PHE A 25 17.52 0.25 -3.61
C PHE A 25 17.59 -1.12 -2.91
N PRO A 26 17.90 -1.25 -1.62
CA PRO A 26 17.91 -2.56 -0.97
C PRO A 26 16.50 -3.17 -0.95
N ALA A 27 16.44 -4.48 -1.19
CA ALA A 27 15.26 -5.31 -0.98
C ALA A 27 15.61 -6.42 0.02
N ILE A 28 14.93 -6.44 1.17
CA ILE A 28 15.16 -7.37 2.27
C ILE A 28 13.95 -8.29 2.37
N PHE A 29 14.11 -9.57 2.02
CA PHE A 29 13.02 -10.51 2.25
C PHE A 29 13.01 -11.03 3.69
N ILE A 30 11.82 -11.35 4.20
CA ILE A 30 11.64 -11.97 5.52
C ILE A 30 11.28 -13.45 5.29
N GLY A 31 12.26 -14.32 5.51
CA GLY A 31 12.18 -15.76 5.28
C GLY A 31 11.90 -16.55 6.56
N GLY A 32 11.29 -17.72 6.42
CA GLY A 32 11.02 -18.62 7.54
C GLY A 32 9.80 -19.51 7.31
N PRO A 33 9.66 -20.64 8.02
CA PRO A 33 8.56 -21.59 7.82
C PRO A 33 7.20 -20.96 8.18
N PRO A 34 6.06 -21.57 7.80
CA PRO A 34 4.76 -21.08 8.20
C PRO A 34 4.64 -20.99 9.73
N HIS A 35 3.87 -20.01 10.20
CA HIS A 35 3.60 -19.77 11.62
C HIS A 35 4.83 -19.38 12.48
N SER A 36 5.95 -18.97 11.87
CA SER A 36 7.10 -18.41 12.61
C SER A 36 6.95 -16.95 13.05
N GLY A 37 5.80 -16.31 12.84
CA GLY A 37 5.58 -14.92 13.24
C GLY A 37 6.02 -13.85 12.23
N LYS A 38 6.41 -14.24 10.99
CA LYS A 38 6.85 -13.30 9.94
C LYS A 38 5.94 -12.08 9.77
N SER A 39 4.64 -12.26 9.58
CA SER A 39 3.70 -11.15 9.37
C SER A 39 3.66 -10.18 10.57
N VAL A 40 3.86 -10.69 11.79
CA VAL A 40 3.93 -9.88 13.02
C VAL A 40 5.26 -9.13 13.07
N LEU A 41 6.37 -9.77 12.70
CA LEU A 41 7.68 -9.15 12.59
C LEU A 41 7.69 -8.05 11.52
N THR A 42 7.21 -8.34 10.30
CA THR A 42 7.10 -7.36 9.21
C THR A 42 6.28 -6.15 9.63
N TYR A 43 5.13 -6.38 10.28
CA TYR A 43 4.29 -5.30 10.81
C TYR A 43 5.02 -4.48 11.88
N SER A 44 5.62 -5.13 12.87
CA SER A 44 6.30 -4.42 13.97
C SER A 44 7.50 -3.62 13.44
N LEU A 45 8.29 -4.22 12.56
CA LEU A 45 9.44 -3.59 11.91
C LEU A 45 9.00 -2.39 11.06
N THR A 46 7.94 -2.50 10.25
CA THR A 46 7.46 -1.34 9.50
C THR A 46 7.02 -0.24 10.45
N GLN A 47 6.23 -0.52 11.49
CA GLN A 47 5.78 0.54 12.42
C GLN A 47 6.94 1.26 13.12
N GLU A 48 8.00 0.54 13.49
CA GLU A 48 9.15 1.13 14.16
C GLU A 48 10.07 1.91 13.19
N LEU A 49 10.36 1.38 12.00
CA LEU A 49 11.10 2.11 10.96
C LEU A 49 10.38 3.41 10.56
N ARG A 50 9.06 3.33 10.46
CA ARG A 50 8.16 4.46 10.22
C ARG A 50 8.27 5.52 11.32
N ARG A 51 8.24 5.11 12.60
CA ARG A 51 8.45 6.00 13.75
C ARG A 51 9.80 6.73 13.68
N ARG A 52 10.82 6.05 13.15
CA ARG A 52 12.18 6.58 12.92
C ARG A 52 12.33 7.37 11.61
N LYS A 53 11.24 7.58 10.87
CA LYS A 53 11.21 8.29 9.58
C LYS A 53 12.09 7.64 8.49
N VAL A 54 12.29 6.33 8.56
CA VAL A 54 13.02 5.57 7.53
C VAL A 54 12.09 5.30 6.35
N GLU A 55 12.47 5.75 5.15
CA GLU A 55 11.68 5.57 3.94
C GLU A 55 11.75 4.13 3.43
N HIS A 56 10.59 3.47 3.35
CA HIS A 56 10.49 2.09 2.87
C HIS A 56 9.06 1.73 2.47
N TYR A 57 8.94 0.62 1.75
CA TYR A 57 7.66 0.01 1.41
C TYR A 57 7.67 -1.50 1.66
N VAL A 58 6.52 -2.05 2.05
CA VAL A 58 6.34 -3.48 2.23
C VAL A 58 5.72 -4.07 0.97
N LEU A 59 6.50 -4.79 0.18
CA LEU A 59 6.01 -5.53 -0.98
C LEU A 59 5.54 -6.91 -0.54
N ARG A 60 4.25 -7.21 -0.75
CA ARG A 60 3.69 -8.54 -0.52
C ARG A 60 3.92 -9.40 -1.76
N ALA A 61 4.97 -10.23 -1.71
CA ALA A 61 5.36 -11.18 -2.74
C ALA A 61 4.68 -12.56 -2.58
N CYS A 62 3.73 -12.67 -1.65
CA CYS A 62 2.92 -13.85 -1.42
C CYS A 62 1.43 -13.49 -1.59
N PRO A 63 0.65 -14.24 -2.40
CA PRO A 63 -0.76 -13.98 -2.62
C PRO A 63 -1.62 -14.53 -1.46
N ASP A 64 -1.16 -14.43 -0.21
CA ASP A 64 -1.88 -14.97 0.93
C ASP A 64 -2.98 -14.04 1.48
N GLY A 65 -3.10 -12.83 0.90
CA GLY A 65 -4.11 -11.83 1.26
C GLY A 65 -3.83 -11.07 2.56
N GLU A 66 -2.63 -11.20 3.15
CA GLU A 66 -2.25 -10.47 4.37
C GLU A 66 -1.76 -9.05 4.06
N GLY A 67 -1.87 -8.16 5.06
CA GLY A 67 -1.41 -6.77 5.01
C GLY A 67 -1.50 -6.13 6.40
N ASP A 68 -1.06 -4.88 6.57
CA ASP A 68 -1.00 -4.22 7.89
C ASP A 68 -2.37 -4.21 8.60
N TRP A 69 -3.45 -4.03 7.82
CA TRP A 69 -4.85 -4.12 8.26
C TRP A 69 -5.22 -5.45 8.95
N ALA A 70 -4.53 -6.55 8.66
CA ALA A 70 -4.77 -7.86 9.28
C ALA A 70 -4.30 -7.92 10.75
N ASN A 71 -3.38 -7.02 11.12
CA ASN A 71 -2.94 -6.81 12.51
C ASN A 71 -3.68 -5.66 13.19
N GLU A 72 -4.19 -4.69 12.42
CA GLU A 72 -4.88 -3.49 12.94
C GLU A 72 -6.39 -3.67 13.12
N ALA A 73 -7.03 -4.62 12.42
CA ALA A 73 -8.47 -4.88 12.53
C ALA A 73 -8.80 -6.07 13.45
N ALA A 74 -10.03 -6.10 13.97
CA ALA A 74 -10.54 -7.22 14.75
C ALA A 74 -10.43 -8.54 13.95
N GLN A 75 -9.84 -9.59 14.54
CA GLN A 75 -9.50 -10.84 13.84
C GLN A 75 -10.71 -11.52 13.18
N GLN A 76 -11.90 -11.33 13.73
CA GLN A 76 -13.14 -11.82 13.13
C GLN A 76 -13.40 -11.13 11.77
N VAL A 77 -13.26 -9.81 11.68
CA VAL A 77 -13.38 -9.04 10.43
C VAL A 77 -12.29 -9.44 9.42
N VAL A 78 -11.06 -9.66 9.92
CA VAL A 78 -9.92 -10.06 9.08
C VAL A 78 -10.16 -11.39 8.36
N ARG A 79 -10.68 -12.38 9.08
CA ARG A 79 -10.98 -13.70 8.49
C ARG A 79 -12.03 -13.62 7.39
N THR A 80 -12.99 -12.71 7.53
CA THR A 80 -14.13 -12.62 6.60
C THR A 80 -13.80 -11.89 5.30
N ILE A 81 -12.86 -10.94 5.31
CA ILE A 81 -12.51 -10.13 4.13
C ILE A 81 -11.16 -10.52 3.49
N ARG A 82 -10.45 -11.50 4.04
CA ARG A 82 -9.17 -11.98 3.51
C ARG A 82 -9.40 -12.79 2.23
N VAL A 83 -8.92 -12.28 1.11
CA VAL A 83 -8.88 -12.99 -0.17
C VAL A 83 -7.48 -13.58 -0.37
N LYS A 84 -7.36 -14.91 -0.32
CA LYS A 84 -6.16 -15.62 -0.75
C LYS A 84 -6.17 -15.75 -2.27
N GLY A 85 -5.11 -15.29 -2.92
CA GLY A 85 -4.85 -15.58 -4.33
C GLY A 85 -4.06 -16.88 -4.51
N ALA A 86 -3.76 -17.19 -5.77
CA ALA A 86 -2.88 -18.29 -6.16
C ALA A 86 -1.54 -17.75 -6.67
N PHE A 87 -0.46 -18.51 -6.49
CA PHE A 87 0.81 -18.24 -7.14
C PHE A 87 0.72 -18.62 -8.62
N THR A 88 0.24 -17.70 -9.45
CA THR A 88 0.29 -17.86 -10.90
C THR A 88 1.65 -17.42 -11.44
N ARG A 89 2.05 -17.93 -12.61
CA ARG A 89 3.27 -17.47 -13.29
C ARG A 89 3.26 -15.95 -13.51
N GLU A 90 2.13 -15.41 -13.95
CA GLU A 90 1.91 -13.97 -14.13
C GLU A 90 2.12 -13.19 -12.82
N PHE A 91 1.65 -13.71 -11.68
CA PHE A 91 1.89 -13.07 -10.38
C PHE A 91 3.39 -13.01 -10.06
N VAL A 92 4.12 -14.11 -10.25
CA VAL A 92 5.57 -14.16 -10.00
C VAL A 92 6.32 -13.18 -10.92
N GLU A 93 5.98 -13.14 -12.21
CA GLU A 93 6.58 -12.22 -13.19
C GLU A 93 6.32 -10.76 -12.81
N ASN A 94 5.10 -10.42 -12.39
CA ASN A 94 4.74 -9.08 -11.92
C ASN A 94 5.53 -8.68 -10.67
N ILE A 95 5.66 -9.57 -9.69
CA ILE A 95 6.46 -9.31 -8.48
C ILE A 95 7.94 -9.11 -8.82
N CYS A 96 8.52 -9.94 -9.68
CA CYS A 96 9.90 -9.81 -10.12
C CYS A 96 10.13 -8.45 -10.81
N ARG A 97 9.21 -8.03 -11.68
CA ARG A 97 9.26 -6.72 -12.32
C ARG A 97 9.17 -5.58 -11.31
N ASP A 98 8.25 -5.66 -10.35
CA ASP A 98 8.06 -4.63 -9.33
C ASP A 98 9.29 -4.53 -8.41
N LEU A 99 9.95 -5.66 -8.10
CA LEU A 99 11.23 -5.69 -7.38
C LEU A 99 12.36 -5.09 -8.22
N ALA A 100 12.47 -5.44 -9.51
CA ALA A 100 13.50 -4.92 -10.39
C ALA A 100 13.41 -3.39 -10.56
N ASN A 101 12.18 -2.85 -10.59
CA ASN A 101 11.90 -1.43 -10.80
C ASN A 101 11.47 -0.71 -9.51
N ARG A 102 12.01 -1.14 -8.37
CA ARG A 102 11.66 -0.56 -7.06
C ARG A 102 12.14 0.88 -6.93
N HIS A 103 11.26 1.73 -6.39
CA HIS A 103 11.51 3.17 -6.20
C HIS A 103 11.87 3.54 -4.75
N LEU A 104 11.87 2.57 -3.84
CA LEU A 104 12.24 2.74 -2.44
C LEU A 104 12.92 1.46 -1.92
N PRO A 105 13.61 1.53 -0.78
CA PRO A 105 13.95 0.36 0.02
C PRO A 105 12.72 -0.51 0.30
N LEU A 106 12.84 -1.82 0.11
CA LEU A 106 11.73 -2.77 0.22
C LEU A 106 11.94 -3.78 1.34
N LEU A 107 10.91 -3.95 2.17
CA LEU A 107 10.70 -5.20 2.91
C LEU A 107 9.83 -6.12 2.03
N VAL A 108 10.28 -7.35 1.82
CA VAL A 108 9.61 -8.31 0.92
C VAL A 108 9.04 -9.47 1.72
N ASP A 109 7.72 -9.60 1.71
CA ASP A 109 7.01 -10.70 2.35
C ASP A 109 6.76 -11.83 1.34
N VAL A 110 7.55 -12.89 1.44
CA VAL A 110 7.66 -13.99 0.47
C VAL A 110 6.83 -15.22 0.86
N GLY A 111 6.10 -15.17 1.98
CA GLY A 111 5.37 -16.33 2.49
C GLY A 111 6.29 -17.37 3.14
N GLY A 112 5.74 -18.53 3.51
CA GLY A 112 6.46 -19.53 4.32
C GLY A 112 6.78 -20.85 3.64
N ARG A 113 6.38 -21.05 2.39
CA ARG A 113 6.60 -22.27 1.61
C ARG A 113 6.88 -21.89 0.15
N PRO A 114 8.04 -21.28 -0.15
CA PRO A 114 8.36 -20.99 -1.53
C PRO A 114 8.45 -22.29 -2.34
N THR A 115 7.86 -22.30 -3.53
CA THR A 115 8.08 -23.38 -4.52
C THR A 115 9.27 -23.03 -5.41
N PRO A 116 9.89 -23.99 -6.11
CA PRO A 116 11.02 -23.72 -7.01
C PRO A 116 10.73 -22.63 -8.05
N GLU A 117 9.50 -22.56 -8.57
CA GLU A 117 9.09 -21.53 -9.54
C GLU A 117 9.01 -20.12 -8.91
N GLN A 118 8.85 -20.04 -7.59
CA GLN A 118 8.77 -18.78 -6.85
C GLN A 118 10.17 -18.31 -6.40
N GLU A 119 11.16 -19.20 -6.40
CA GLU A 119 12.51 -18.89 -5.95
C GLU A 119 13.18 -17.79 -6.79
N VAL A 120 12.74 -17.63 -8.05
CA VAL A 120 13.19 -16.52 -8.91
C VAL A 120 12.99 -15.14 -8.26
N ILE A 121 11.98 -14.97 -7.39
CA ILE A 121 11.73 -13.72 -6.64
C ILE A 121 12.93 -13.36 -5.77
N PHE A 122 13.59 -14.34 -5.17
CA PHE A 122 14.75 -14.10 -4.29
C PHE A 122 15.92 -13.50 -5.05
N SER A 123 16.08 -13.82 -6.33
CA SER A 123 17.14 -13.26 -7.18
C SER A 123 17.03 -11.74 -7.40
N TYR A 124 15.89 -11.14 -7.05
CA TYR A 124 15.69 -9.69 -7.08
C TYR A 124 15.80 -9.04 -5.69
N CYS A 125 16.07 -9.83 -4.66
CA CYS A 125 16.33 -9.36 -3.31
C CYS A 125 17.84 -9.21 -3.10
N THR A 126 18.22 -8.37 -2.14
CA THR A 126 19.61 -8.05 -1.81
C THR A 126 20.04 -8.67 -0.48
N HIS A 127 19.12 -8.69 0.49
CA HIS A 127 19.36 -9.18 1.84
C HIS A 127 18.19 -10.05 2.31
N CYS A 128 18.39 -10.77 3.41
CA CYS A 128 17.32 -11.48 4.09
C CYS A 128 17.41 -11.46 5.61
N ILE A 129 16.24 -11.56 6.22
CA ILE A 129 16.04 -11.84 7.64
C ILE A 129 15.43 -13.23 7.73
N LEU A 130 16.12 -14.17 8.36
CA LEU A 130 15.62 -15.51 8.59
C LEU A 130 15.00 -15.60 9.97
N LEU A 131 13.78 -16.12 10.03
CA LEU A 131 12.99 -16.30 11.24
C LEU A 131 12.49 -17.74 11.32
N THR A 132 13.27 -18.61 11.94
CA THR A 132 13.09 -20.07 11.95
C THR A 132 12.82 -20.58 13.36
N LYS A 133 12.21 -21.75 13.50
CA LYS A 133 11.82 -22.31 14.81
C LYS A 133 12.64 -23.54 15.21
N ASP A 134 13.36 -24.12 14.26
CA ASP A 134 14.12 -25.35 14.39
C ASP A 134 15.28 -25.36 13.39
N GLU A 135 16.28 -26.23 13.62
CA GLU A 135 17.48 -26.31 12.80
C GLU A 135 17.21 -26.77 11.36
N ALA A 136 16.18 -27.62 11.16
CA ALA A 136 15.84 -28.13 9.84
C ALA A 136 15.34 -26.99 8.93
N SER A 137 14.36 -26.22 9.40
CA SER A 137 13.88 -25.03 8.69
C SER A 137 14.97 -23.97 8.55
N ARG A 138 15.84 -23.81 9.55
CA ARG A 138 17.00 -22.93 9.44
C ARG A 138 17.93 -23.32 8.28
N ALA A 139 18.29 -24.59 8.18
CA ALA A 139 19.12 -25.10 7.09
C ALA A 139 18.46 -24.90 5.71
N GLU A 140 17.16 -25.19 5.57
CA GLU A 140 16.42 -24.98 4.32
C GLU A 140 16.47 -23.52 3.85
N TRP A 141 16.25 -22.57 4.76
CA TRP A 141 16.24 -21.14 4.40
C TRP A 141 17.65 -20.56 4.18
N LEU A 142 18.67 -21.10 4.86
CA LEU A 142 20.06 -20.74 4.60
C LEU A 142 20.52 -21.23 3.23
N ASP A 143 20.22 -22.48 2.86
CA ASP A 143 20.53 -23.01 1.52
C ASP A 143 19.88 -22.16 0.43
N LEU A 144 18.61 -21.79 0.60
CA LEU A 144 17.91 -20.91 -0.32
C LEU A 144 18.56 -19.52 -0.42
N ALA A 145 18.97 -18.91 0.69
CA ALA A 145 19.70 -17.65 0.66
C ALA A 145 21.04 -17.78 -0.07
N GLU A 146 21.79 -18.87 0.16
CA GLU A 146 23.07 -19.16 -0.50
C GLU A 146 22.90 -19.37 -2.01
N ARG A 147 21.93 -20.19 -2.44
CA ARG A 147 21.63 -20.46 -3.86
C ARG A 147 21.34 -19.19 -4.66
N HIS A 148 20.77 -18.18 -4.02
CA HIS A 148 20.45 -16.89 -4.65
C HIS A 148 21.44 -15.77 -4.29
N ALA A 149 22.56 -16.09 -3.66
CA ALA A 149 23.60 -15.15 -3.25
C ALA A 149 23.07 -13.97 -2.41
N ILE A 150 22.12 -14.25 -1.51
CA ILE A 150 21.45 -13.24 -0.69
C ILE A 150 22.22 -13.03 0.61
N ILE A 151 22.43 -11.76 0.96
CA ILE A 151 23.14 -11.39 2.18
C ILE A 151 22.24 -11.62 3.40
N VAL A 152 22.55 -12.63 4.21
CA VAL A 152 21.84 -12.87 5.48
C VAL A 152 22.25 -11.80 6.48
N ILE A 153 21.32 -10.91 6.85
CA ILE A 153 21.58 -9.84 7.84
C ILE A 153 21.14 -10.23 9.24
N ALA A 154 20.23 -11.19 9.34
CA ALA A 154 19.75 -11.73 10.59
C ALA A 154 19.31 -13.19 10.45
N ASP A 155 19.66 -14.00 11.44
CA ASP A 155 19.32 -15.41 11.58
C ASP A 155 18.78 -15.61 13.01
N ILE A 156 17.46 -15.50 13.13
CA ILE A 156 16.74 -15.35 14.40
C ILE A 156 15.88 -16.60 14.64
N THR A 157 16.04 -17.17 15.83
CA THR A 157 15.16 -18.24 16.31
C THR A 157 13.87 -17.64 16.86
N SER A 158 12.73 -17.98 16.26
CA SER A 158 11.40 -17.67 16.77
C SER A 158 10.94 -18.74 17.76
N ALA A 159 10.79 -18.36 19.03
CA ALA A 159 10.17 -19.19 20.05
C ALA A 159 8.81 -18.62 20.48
N LEU A 160 7.89 -19.47 20.94
CA LEU A 160 6.58 -19.02 21.44
C LEU A 160 6.69 -18.40 22.83
N GLU A 161 7.49 -19.01 23.69
CA GLU A 161 7.64 -18.67 25.10
C GLU A 161 9.11 -18.43 25.46
N GLY A 162 9.34 -17.83 26.63
CA GLY A 162 10.66 -17.49 27.14
C GLY A 162 11.06 -16.03 26.90
N GLU A 163 12.30 -15.71 27.26
CA GLU A 163 12.84 -14.36 27.10
C GLU A 163 13.53 -14.20 25.75
N SER A 164 13.42 -13.00 25.18
CA SER A 164 14.15 -12.63 23.98
C SER A 164 15.57 -12.19 24.34
N TYR A 165 16.59 -12.77 23.72
CA TYR A 165 17.99 -12.44 23.98
C TYR A 165 18.86 -12.52 22.72
N ILE A 166 19.89 -11.68 22.69
CA ILE A 166 20.86 -11.64 21.59
C ILE A 166 21.95 -12.67 21.89
N ILE A 167 22.28 -13.47 20.88
CA ILE A 167 23.43 -14.39 20.91
C ILE A 167 24.65 -13.67 20.30
N GLU A 168 24.47 -12.99 19.16
CA GLU A 168 25.57 -12.34 18.43
C GLU A 168 25.06 -11.08 17.69
N ARG A 169 25.78 -9.96 17.80
CA ARG A 169 25.44 -8.69 17.10
C ARG A 169 26.18 -8.49 15.77
N GLY A 170 26.99 -9.46 15.35
CA GLY A 170 27.93 -9.35 14.23
C GLY A 170 27.31 -8.97 12.88
N PRO A 171 28.03 -9.17 11.77
CA PRO A 171 27.50 -8.93 10.43
C PRO A 171 26.11 -9.56 10.24
N VAL A 172 25.92 -10.77 10.77
CA VAL A 172 24.63 -11.43 10.94
C VAL A 172 24.16 -11.31 12.38
N LEU A 173 22.99 -10.68 12.60
CA LEU A 173 22.36 -10.67 13.93
C LEU A 173 21.81 -12.06 14.26
N ARG A 174 22.20 -12.63 15.39
CA ARG A 174 21.67 -13.89 15.91
C ARG A 174 21.07 -13.73 17.30
N GLY A 175 19.94 -14.37 17.53
CA GLY A 175 19.25 -14.31 18.81
C GLY A 175 17.95 -15.09 18.81
N VAL A 176 17.30 -15.10 19.97
CA VAL A 176 15.96 -15.67 20.15
C VAL A 176 14.96 -14.55 20.31
N ILE A 177 13.90 -14.55 19.51
CA ILE A 177 12.75 -13.65 19.66
C ILE A 177 11.53 -14.45 20.09
N THR A 178 10.77 -13.90 21.03
CA THR A 178 9.57 -14.53 21.61
C THR A 178 8.32 -13.67 21.43
N GLY A 179 7.14 -14.26 21.57
CA GLY A 179 5.88 -13.51 21.63
C GLY A 179 5.36 -12.92 20.32
N LEU A 180 5.78 -13.44 19.15
CA LEU A 180 5.31 -13.01 17.83
C LEU A 180 3.89 -13.53 17.50
N HIS A 181 2.90 -13.11 18.28
CA HIS A 181 1.49 -13.46 18.11
C HIS A 181 0.72 -12.39 17.33
N ARG A 182 -0.35 -12.78 16.65
CA ARG A 182 -1.21 -11.81 15.93
C ARG A 182 -1.83 -10.83 16.93
N GLY A 183 -1.82 -9.55 16.58
CA GLY A 183 -2.30 -8.47 17.45
C GLY A 183 -1.31 -8.00 18.52
N THR A 184 -0.10 -8.58 18.59
CA THR A 184 0.99 -8.05 19.40
C THR A 184 1.97 -7.24 18.54
N THR A 185 2.83 -6.48 19.21
CA THR A 185 3.97 -5.79 18.58
C THR A 185 5.25 -6.39 19.13
N ALA A 186 6.17 -6.77 18.25
CA ALA A 186 7.48 -7.27 18.63
C ALA A 186 8.25 -6.19 19.42
N ARG A 187 8.96 -6.63 20.47
CA ARG A 187 9.75 -5.77 21.36
C ARG A 187 10.94 -6.56 21.91
N GLY A 188 11.89 -5.85 22.51
CA GLY A 188 13.01 -6.44 23.22
C GLY A 188 14.31 -6.40 22.43
N PRO A 189 15.41 -6.86 23.02
CA PRO A 189 16.76 -6.54 22.56
C PRO A 189 17.05 -7.03 21.14
N VAL A 190 16.55 -8.21 20.77
CA VAL A 190 16.72 -8.75 19.41
C VAL A 190 15.96 -7.93 18.39
N PHE A 191 14.72 -7.53 18.70
CA PHE A 191 13.92 -6.69 17.82
C PHE A 191 14.56 -5.30 17.64
N ASP A 192 15.00 -4.67 18.73
CA ASP A 192 15.65 -3.37 18.66
C ASP A 192 16.95 -3.43 17.84
N ALA A 193 17.77 -4.46 18.04
CA ALA A 193 18.99 -4.67 17.24
C ALA A 193 18.68 -4.93 15.75
N LEU A 194 17.58 -5.63 15.45
CA LEU A 194 17.14 -5.86 14.08
C LEU A 194 16.69 -4.55 13.42
N VAL A 195 15.93 -3.72 14.14
CA VAL A 195 15.49 -2.40 13.68
C VAL A 195 16.69 -1.53 13.32
N GLU A 196 17.71 -1.45 14.19
CA GLU A 196 18.93 -0.67 13.89
C GLU A 196 19.60 -1.15 12.61
N LYS A 197 19.74 -2.47 12.45
CA LYS A 197 20.41 -3.06 11.27
C LYS A 197 19.63 -2.80 9.98
N VAL A 198 18.30 -2.88 10.02
CA VAL A 198 17.46 -2.58 8.85
C VAL A 198 17.48 -1.09 8.55
N ALA A 199 17.39 -0.24 9.58
CA ALA A 199 17.44 1.21 9.42
C ALA A 199 18.77 1.66 8.78
N SER A 200 19.91 1.07 9.17
CA SER A 200 21.21 1.41 8.56
C SER A 200 21.31 0.98 7.10
N ILE A 201 20.65 -0.11 6.70
CA ILE A 201 20.61 -0.54 5.29
C ILE A 201 19.68 0.38 4.49
N PHE A 202 18.63 0.90 5.12
CA PHE A 202 17.63 1.78 4.50
C PHE A 202 17.94 3.28 4.72
N ASP A 203 19.19 3.62 5.04
CA ASP A 203 19.61 4.97 5.39
C ASP A 203 19.73 5.87 4.14
N TYR A 204 18.58 6.26 3.60
CA TYR A 204 18.45 7.16 2.46
C TYR A 204 17.85 8.49 2.91
N ASP A 205 18.41 9.60 2.44
CA ASP A 205 17.88 10.93 2.75
C ASP A 205 16.49 11.10 2.13
N ARG A 206 15.50 11.40 2.97
CA ARG A 206 14.10 11.53 2.56
C ARG A 206 13.89 12.66 1.56
N GLU A 207 14.61 13.77 1.72
CA GLU A 207 14.48 14.92 0.82
C GLU A 207 15.13 14.65 -0.53
N GLU A 208 16.23 13.90 -0.57
CA GLU A 208 16.85 13.42 -1.80
C GLU A 208 15.93 12.45 -2.55
N LEU A 209 15.36 11.46 -1.86
CA LEU A 209 14.38 10.54 -2.45
C LEU A 209 13.19 11.29 -3.04
N ARG A 210 12.65 12.28 -2.31
CA ARG A 210 11.59 13.15 -2.82
C ARG A 210 12.02 13.89 -4.08
N ARG A 211 13.18 14.54 -4.07
CA ARG A 211 13.70 15.27 -5.24
C ARG A 211 13.85 14.35 -6.45
N MET A 212 14.36 13.13 -6.25
CA MET A 212 14.45 12.12 -7.31
C MET A 212 13.08 11.77 -7.89
N HIS A 213 12.08 11.50 -7.05
CA HIS A 213 10.73 11.21 -7.51
C HIS A 213 10.06 12.41 -8.19
N TYR A 214 10.24 13.62 -7.65
CA TYR A 214 9.67 14.83 -8.23
C TYR A 214 10.26 15.13 -9.61
N ALA A 215 11.57 14.91 -9.80
CA ALA A 215 12.23 15.09 -11.08
C ALA A 215 11.67 14.15 -12.18
N LEU A 216 11.08 13.02 -11.78
CA LEU A 216 10.42 12.05 -12.67
C LEU A 216 8.92 12.34 -12.86
N SER A 217 8.37 13.37 -12.20
CA SER A 217 6.94 13.71 -12.28
C SER A 217 6.56 14.09 -13.72
N PRO A 218 5.43 13.61 -14.25
CA PRO A 218 4.93 14.01 -15.56
C PRO A 218 4.45 15.47 -15.64
N VAL A 219 4.28 16.15 -14.50
CA VAL A 219 3.74 17.51 -14.39
C VAL A 219 4.49 18.32 -13.33
N GLU A 220 4.50 19.63 -13.49
CA GLU A 220 5.19 20.57 -12.58
C GLU A 220 4.50 20.71 -11.22
N ASN A 221 3.16 20.72 -11.18
CA ASN A 221 2.42 20.87 -9.93
C ASN A 221 2.39 19.55 -9.16
N ILE A 222 3.31 19.39 -8.23
CA ILE A 222 3.38 18.22 -7.36
C ILE A 222 2.87 18.61 -5.97
N ILE A 223 1.84 17.91 -5.52
CA ILE A 223 1.31 18.03 -4.16
C ILE A 223 1.86 16.86 -3.34
N ASP A 224 2.77 17.16 -2.43
CA ASP A 224 3.24 16.21 -1.42
C ASP A 224 2.27 16.23 -0.24
N LEU A 225 1.51 15.15 -0.09
CA LEU A 225 0.50 15.01 0.94
C LEU A 225 1.10 14.99 2.34
N ASP A 226 2.33 14.50 2.53
CA ASP A 226 2.96 14.52 3.85
C ASP A 226 3.32 15.96 4.24
N ARG A 227 3.80 16.77 3.28
CA ARG A 227 4.06 18.21 3.50
C ARG A 227 2.78 19.00 3.71
N LEU A 228 1.73 18.70 2.94
CA LEU A 228 0.40 19.30 3.10
C LEU A 228 -0.19 18.97 4.47
N ALA A 229 -0.03 17.73 4.94
CA ALA A 229 -0.42 17.33 6.28
C ALA A 229 0.33 18.15 7.35
N GLY A 230 1.65 18.31 7.20
CA GLY A 230 2.45 19.15 8.09
C GLY A 230 1.99 20.61 8.12
N TYR A 231 1.66 21.18 6.95
CA TYR A 231 1.07 22.53 6.85
C TYR A 231 -0.29 22.63 7.58
N PHE A 232 -1.05 21.54 7.64
CA PHE A 232 -2.30 21.48 8.41
C PHE A 232 -2.09 21.23 9.92
N GLY A 233 -0.84 21.08 10.37
CA GLY A 233 -0.50 20.76 11.76
C GLY A 233 -0.67 19.27 12.11
N LEU A 234 -0.84 18.41 11.09
CA LEU A 234 -0.84 16.96 11.29
C LEU A 234 0.60 16.46 11.44
N PRO A 235 0.82 15.37 12.19
CA PRO A 235 2.17 14.84 12.39
C PRO A 235 2.77 14.36 11.06
N ASP A 236 4.07 14.65 10.86
CA ASP A 236 4.87 14.24 9.69
C ASP A 236 4.78 12.75 9.35
N TYR A 237 4.48 11.93 10.36
CA TYR A 237 4.37 10.48 10.25
C TYR A 237 3.06 10.01 10.88
N GLY A 238 2.30 9.19 10.13
CA GLY A 238 1.00 8.69 10.59
C GLY A 238 -0.08 9.75 10.63
N ALA A 239 0.02 10.78 9.77
CA ALA A 239 -0.99 11.81 9.58
C ALA A 239 -2.39 11.15 9.46
N ARG A 240 -3.23 11.43 10.44
CA ARG A 240 -4.61 10.97 10.46
C ARG A 240 -5.48 12.00 9.76
N TRP A 241 -5.59 11.84 8.44
CA TRP A 241 -6.54 12.60 7.66
C TRP A 241 -7.96 12.32 8.14
N GLU A 242 -8.68 13.39 8.47
CA GLU A 242 -10.09 13.36 8.84
C GLU A 242 -10.95 14.09 7.79
N PRO A 243 -12.25 13.74 7.64
CA PRO A 243 -13.14 14.34 6.66
C PRO A 243 -13.14 15.86 6.61
N HIS A 244 -13.09 16.52 7.77
CA HIS A 244 -13.13 17.98 7.87
C HIS A 244 -11.91 18.66 7.21
N HIS A 245 -10.83 17.91 6.94
CA HIS A 245 -9.68 18.43 6.19
C HIS A 245 -9.97 18.60 4.69
N LEU A 246 -11.00 17.94 4.13
CA LEU A 246 -11.28 18.01 2.69
C LEU A 246 -11.50 19.44 2.21
N GLN A 247 -12.26 20.24 2.96
CA GLN A 247 -12.52 21.62 2.56
C GLN A 247 -11.22 22.43 2.52
N ARG A 248 -10.36 22.31 3.53
CA ARG A 248 -9.04 22.97 3.52
C ARG A 248 -8.18 22.52 2.34
N VAL A 249 -8.19 21.23 2.00
CA VAL A 249 -7.49 20.75 0.79
C VAL A 249 -8.05 21.41 -0.47
N PHE A 250 -9.36 21.57 -0.55
CA PHE A 250 -10.01 22.19 -1.71
C PHE A 250 -9.74 23.68 -1.85
N ASP A 251 -9.50 24.37 -0.74
CA ASP A 251 -9.20 25.79 -0.72
C ASP A 251 -7.73 26.07 -1.10
N GLU A 252 -6.82 25.13 -0.81
CA GLU A 252 -5.36 25.32 -0.95
C GLU A 252 -4.80 24.80 -2.28
N LEU A 253 -5.42 23.80 -2.91
CA LEU A 253 -4.85 23.16 -4.10
C LEU A 253 -5.23 23.85 -5.43
N PRO A 254 -4.31 23.92 -6.41
CA PRO A 254 -4.57 24.58 -7.70
C PRO A 254 -5.31 23.67 -8.68
N PHE A 255 -6.65 23.60 -8.56
CA PHE A 255 -7.49 22.73 -9.41
C PHE A 255 -7.66 23.17 -10.87
N GLN A 256 -6.98 24.23 -11.30
CA GLN A 256 -7.08 24.76 -12.66
C GLN A 256 -6.01 24.21 -13.60
N SER A 257 -5.05 23.41 -13.10
CA SER A 257 -3.91 22.90 -13.85
C SER A 257 -3.67 21.40 -13.58
N PRO A 258 -3.04 20.66 -14.49
CA PRO A 258 -2.56 19.29 -14.22
C PRO A 258 -1.82 19.18 -12.88
N MET A 259 -2.05 18.10 -12.13
CA MET A 259 -1.39 17.86 -10.84
C MET A 259 -0.91 16.42 -10.66
N ALA A 260 0.12 16.27 -9.83
CA ALA A 260 0.68 15.00 -9.37
C ALA A 260 0.56 14.88 -7.85
N LEU A 261 0.09 13.74 -7.34
CA LEU A 261 0.01 13.45 -5.90
C LEU A 261 1.15 12.53 -5.46
N TYR A 262 1.92 13.01 -4.49
CA TYR A 262 2.99 12.27 -3.83
C TYR A 262 2.69 12.06 -2.35
N GLY A 263 3.22 11.00 -1.75
CA GLY A 263 3.12 10.76 -0.31
C GLY A 263 1.95 9.86 0.09
N ARG A 264 1.59 9.86 1.38
CA ARG A 264 0.59 8.95 1.94
C ARG A 264 -0.74 9.67 2.20
N GLY A 265 -1.83 9.03 1.82
CA GLY A 265 -3.18 9.52 2.13
C GLY A 265 -4.23 8.42 1.99
N PRO A 266 -5.41 8.60 2.58
CA PRO A 266 -6.51 7.65 2.44
C PRO A 266 -7.12 7.71 1.04
N ASN A 267 -7.72 6.60 0.61
CA ASN A 267 -8.33 6.49 -0.73
C ASN A 267 -9.36 7.59 -1.04
N TRP A 268 -10.14 8.04 -0.06
CA TRP A 268 -11.17 9.05 -0.21
C TRP A 268 -10.56 10.42 -0.50
N LEU A 269 -9.36 10.71 0.02
CA LEU A 269 -8.67 11.98 -0.26
C LEU A 269 -8.19 12.01 -1.71
N TYR A 270 -7.54 10.93 -2.16
CA TYR A 270 -7.14 10.78 -3.55
C TYR A 270 -8.35 10.86 -4.51
N ALA A 271 -9.44 10.17 -4.17
CA ALA A 271 -10.67 10.18 -4.95
C ALA A 271 -11.32 11.57 -5.01
N ALA A 272 -11.41 12.27 -3.88
CA ALA A 272 -11.97 13.62 -3.80
C ALA A 272 -11.15 14.62 -4.64
N ILE A 273 -9.82 14.61 -4.51
CA ILE A 273 -8.92 15.45 -5.30
C ILE A 273 -9.07 15.14 -6.80
N ALA A 274 -9.13 13.85 -7.18
CA ALA A 274 -9.30 13.44 -8.57
C ALA A 274 -10.59 14.00 -9.18
N VAL A 275 -11.71 13.88 -8.46
CA VAL A 275 -13.00 14.41 -8.91
C VAL A 275 -12.98 15.93 -9.00
N ARG A 276 -12.42 16.62 -8.00
CA ARG A 276 -12.35 18.08 -7.96
C ARG A 276 -11.45 18.67 -9.05
N LEU A 277 -10.39 17.94 -9.43
CA LEU A 277 -9.44 18.35 -10.46
C LEU A 277 -9.98 18.16 -11.89
N HIS A 278 -10.95 17.27 -12.09
CA HIS A 278 -11.53 17.03 -13.41
C HIS A 278 -12.06 18.33 -14.05
N PRO A 279 -11.73 18.65 -15.32
CA PRO A 279 -11.17 17.76 -16.35
C PRO A 279 -9.64 17.71 -16.43
N GLN A 280 -8.91 18.42 -15.57
CA GLN A 280 -7.45 18.40 -15.60
C GLN A 280 -6.91 17.00 -15.25
N PRO A 281 -5.79 16.57 -15.87
CA PRO A 281 -5.22 15.27 -15.60
C PRO A 281 -4.60 15.21 -14.19
N LEU A 282 -4.87 14.10 -13.50
CA LEU A 282 -4.22 13.72 -12.25
C LEU A 282 -3.18 12.62 -12.51
N TYR A 283 -2.01 12.76 -11.90
CA TYR A 283 -1.01 11.71 -11.75
C TYR A 283 -0.85 11.38 -10.27
N GLN A 284 -0.46 10.16 -9.95
CA GLN A 284 -0.17 9.74 -8.58
C GLN A 284 1.04 8.82 -8.54
N PHE A 285 1.85 8.95 -7.50
CA PHE A 285 3.00 8.08 -7.28
C PHE A 285 2.57 6.77 -6.61
N ASP A 286 2.92 5.62 -7.19
CA ASP A 286 2.82 4.29 -6.59
C ASP A 286 4.25 3.71 -6.52
N VAL A 287 4.69 3.27 -5.34
CA VAL A 287 6.07 2.81 -5.12
C VAL A 287 6.48 1.67 -6.07
N ARG A 288 5.53 0.85 -6.53
CA ARG A 288 5.79 -0.26 -7.45
C ARG A 288 5.83 0.18 -8.91
N LEU A 289 5.13 1.26 -9.25
CA LEU A 289 4.87 1.66 -10.64
C LEU A 289 5.52 2.98 -11.04
N GLY A 290 5.99 3.77 -10.07
CA GLY A 290 6.34 5.17 -10.26
C GLY A 290 5.10 6.03 -10.44
N TRP A 291 5.19 7.04 -11.33
CA TRP A 291 4.07 7.92 -11.64
C TRP A 291 3.06 7.26 -12.59
N VAL A 292 1.80 7.18 -12.16
CA VAL A 292 0.72 6.59 -12.94
C VAL A 292 -0.47 7.55 -13.06
N LYS A 293 -1.25 7.39 -14.12
CA LYS A 293 -2.53 8.07 -14.32
C LYS A 293 -3.66 7.13 -13.88
N PRO A 294 -4.79 7.62 -13.37
CA PRO A 294 -5.97 6.78 -13.21
C PRO A 294 -6.34 6.11 -14.55
N PRO A 295 -6.48 4.77 -14.62
CA PRO A 295 -6.84 4.08 -15.86
C PRO A 295 -8.23 4.50 -16.34
N ALA A 296 -8.44 4.50 -17.66
CA ALA A 296 -9.77 4.62 -18.22
C ALA A 296 -10.54 3.30 -18.01
N LEU A 297 -11.70 3.39 -17.37
CA LEU A 297 -12.58 2.24 -17.12
C LEU A 297 -13.62 2.12 -18.23
N THR A 298 -14.05 0.90 -18.52
CA THR A 298 -15.07 0.64 -19.55
C THR A 298 -16.43 0.35 -18.91
N TRP A 299 -17.51 0.87 -19.47
CA TRP A 299 -18.86 0.52 -19.02
C TRP A 299 -19.23 -0.93 -19.36
N GLY A 300 -19.91 -1.59 -18.44
CA GLY A 300 -20.41 -2.95 -18.59
C GLY A 300 -20.27 -3.77 -17.31
N LEU A 301 -21.01 -4.88 -17.23
CA LEU A 301 -20.83 -5.82 -16.14
C LEU A 301 -19.48 -6.54 -16.28
N PRO A 302 -18.73 -6.76 -15.18
CA PRO A 302 -17.56 -7.61 -15.20
C PRO A 302 -17.91 -9.02 -15.68
N SER A 303 -17.07 -9.60 -16.55
CA SER A 303 -17.12 -11.04 -16.83
C SER A 303 -16.65 -11.83 -15.61
N GLU A 304 -16.97 -13.12 -15.52
CA GLU A 304 -16.49 -14.01 -14.44
C GLU A 304 -14.96 -14.04 -14.31
N ARG A 305 -14.24 -13.83 -15.42
CA ARG A 305 -12.77 -13.82 -15.47
C ARG A 305 -12.15 -12.46 -15.15
N SER A 306 -12.96 -11.43 -14.91
CA SER A 306 -12.47 -10.09 -14.60
C SER A 306 -11.60 -10.09 -13.33
N PRO A 307 -10.48 -9.34 -13.30
CA PRO A 307 -9.66 -9.18 -12.10
C PRO A 307 -10.41 -8.43 -10.99
N VAL A 308 -11.45 -7.67 -11.36
CA VAL A 308 -12.33 -6.92 -10.44
C VAL A 308 -13.76 -7.40 -10.63
N GLN A 309 -14.37 -7.89 -9.56
CA GLN A 309 -15.80 -8.17 -9.47
C GLN A 309 -16.51 -7.05 -8.72
N VAL A 310 -17.80 -6.88 -8.98
CA VAL A 310 -18.63 -5.87 -8.33
C VAL A 310 -19.96 -6.47 -7.91
N GLU A 311 -20.34 -6.23 -6.67
CA GLU A 311 -21.66 -6.54 -6.15
C GLU A 311 -22.45 -5.23 -6.03
N ILE A 312 -23.64 -5.20 -6.62
CA ILE A 312 -24.49 -4.01 -6.68
C ILE A 312 -25.59 -4.15 -5.65
N VAL A 313 -25.62 -3.25 -4.67
CA VAL A 313 -26.63 -3.23 -3.61
C VAL A 313 -27.43 -1.94 -3.71
N LYS A 314 -28.66 -2.07 -4.20
CA LYS A 314 -29.60 -0.95 -4.30
C LYS A 314 -30.17 -0.60 -2.92
N ARG A 315 -30.20 0.68 -2.59
CA ARG A 315 -30.87 1.26 -1.41
C ARG A 315 -31.89 2.31 -1.89
N PRO A 316 -32.79 2.79 -1.01
CA PRO A 316 -33.79 3.79 -1.41
C PRO A 316 -33.20 5.12 -1.90
N ASP A 317 -32.10 5.56 -1.31
CA ASP A 317 -31.46 6.87 -1.53
C ASP A 317 -30.15 6.79 -2.35
N HIS A 318 -29.56 5.60 -2.45
CA HIS A 318 -28.30 5.39 -3.15
C HIS A 318 -28.11 3.96 -3.66
N THR A 319 -27.09 3.77 -4.51
CA THR A 319 -26.59 2.44 -4.86
C THR A 319 -25.18 2.25 -4.33
N ARG A 320 -24.96 1.16 -3.59
CA ARG A 320 -23.61 0.75 -3.16
C ARG A 320 -23.01 -0.22 -4.16
N LEU A 321 -21.75 0.03 -4.52
CA LEU A 321 -20.91 -0.82 -5.33
C LEU A 321 -19.79 -1.41 -4.46
N GLU A 322 -19.85 -2.72 -4.22
CA GLU A 322 -18.85 -3.45 -3.45
C GLU A 322 -17.88 -4.15 -4.40
N PHE A 323 -16.70 -3.57 -4.58
CA PHE A 323 -15.66 -4.08 -5.45
C PHE A 323 -14.74 -5.06 -4.74
N LYS A 324 -14.44 -6.18 -5.40
CA LYS A 324 -13.59 -7.26 -4.89
C LYS A 324 -12.56 -7.63 -5.95
N LEU A 325 -11.28 -7.67 -5.59
CA LEU A 325 -10.28 -8.30 -6.43
C LEU A 325 -10.47 -9.82 -6.40
N THR A 326 -10.44 -10.45 -7.57
CA THR A 326 -10.51 -11.93 -7.67
C THR A 326 -9.17 -12.59 -7.38
N ARG A 327 -8.09 -11.80 -7.38
CA ARG A 327 -6.70 -12.21 -7.16
C ARG A 327 -6.04 -11.26 -6.16
N ALA A 328 -4.90 -11.65 -5.62
CA ALA A 328 -4.13 -10.81 -4.69
C ALA A 328 -3.46 -9.59 -5.39
N TYR A 329 -3.38 -9.61 -6.72
CA TYR A 329 -2.72 -8.60 -7.53
C TYR A 329 -3.55 -8.33 -8.78
N ILE A 330 -3.58 -7.06 -9.20
CA ILE A 330 -4.08 -6.60 -10.50
C ILE A 330 -2.97 -5.80 -11.17
N ASP A 331 -2.64 -6.16 -12.41
CA ASP A 331 -1.59 -5.50 -13.17
C ASP A 331 -2.08 -4.18 -13.77
N TYR A 332 -1.38 -3.09 -13.44
CA TYR A 332 -1.74 -1.77 -13.93
C TYR A 332 -1.58 -1.64 -15.46
N ARG A 333 -0.57 -2.29 -16.05
CA ARG A 333 -0.22 -2.12 -17.47
C ARG A 333 -1.09 -2.97 -18.38
N THR A 334 -1.43 -4.19 -17.96
CA THR A 334 -2.16 -5.15 -18.81
C THR A 334 -3.63 -5.27 -18.44
N GLU A 335 -3.99 -5.20 -17.15
CA GLU A 335 -5.35 -5.52 -16.68
C GLU A 335 -6.19 -4.28 -16.35
N ALA A 336 -5.59 -3.18 -15.90
CA ALA A 336 -6.35 -2.02 -15.40
C ALA A 336 -7.29 -1.39 -16.45
N SER A 337 -6.88 -1.31 -17.71
CA SER A 337 -7.73 -0.81 -18.81
C SER A 337 -8.84 -1.77 -19.22
N GLN A 338 -8.78 -3.03 -18.77
CA GLN A 338 -9.79 -4.05 -19.06
C GLN A 338 -10.90 -4.08 -18.00
N VAL A 339 -10.74 -3.32 -16.92
CA VAL A 339 -11.73 -3.26 -15.83
C VAL A 339 -13.04 -2.67 -16.37
N ARG A 340 -14.11 -3.45 -16.17
CA ARG A 340 -15.48 -3.06 -16.50
C ARG A 340 -16.25 -2.67 -15.26
N ILE A 341 -17.09 -1.65 -15.38
CA ILE A 341 -17.89 -1.10 -14.28
C ILE A 341 -19.36 -0.93 -14.68
N PRO A 342 -20.31 -1.18 -13.76
CA PRO A 342 -21.73 -1.15 -14.09
C PRO A 342 -22.20 0.27 -14.39
N LEU A 343 -23.00 0.42 -15.44
CA LEU A 343 -23.72 1.67 -15.70
C LEU A 343 -24.86 1.80 -14.69
N LEU A 344 -24.88 2.90 -13.95
CA LEU A 344 -25.91 3.22 -12.97
C LEU A 344 -26.62 4.53 -13.34
N PRO A 345 -27.88 4.71 -12.90
CA PRO A 345 -28.51 6.03 -12.91
C PRO A 345 -27.70 7.03 -12.08
N PHE A 346 -27.45 8.20 -12.64
CA PHE A 346 -26.67 9.29 -12.04
C PHE A 346 -27.54 10.32 -11.30
N ASP A 347 -28.84 10.06 -11.22
CA ASP A 347 -29.86 10.83 -10.49
C ASP A 347 -29.99 10.44 -9.02
N GLN A 348 -29.20 9.47 -8.55
CA GLN A 348 -29.14 9.00 -7.16
C GLN A 348 -27.71 9.04 -6.62
N GLY A 349 -27.59 8.84 -5.31
CA GLY A 349 -26.30 8.69 -4.65
C GLY A 349 -25.57 7.39 -5.05
N ILE A 350 -24.24 7.42 -5.03
CA ILE A 350 -23.41 6.22 -5.22
C ILE A 350 -22.41 6.09 -4.06
N VAL A 351 -22.29 4.88 -3.52
CA VAL A 351 -21.29 4.53 -2.50
C VAL A 351 -20.30 3.53 -3.09
N LEU A 352 -19.02 3.87 -3.13
CA LEU A 352 -17.94 3.00 -3.54
C LEU A 352 -17.32 2.30 -2.31
N SER A 353 -17.21 0.98 -2.36
CA SER A 353 -16.59 0.15 -1.31
C SER A 353 -15.69 -0.92 -1.90
N GLY A 354 -14.68 -1.35 -1.16
CA GLY A 354 -13.84 -2.48 -1.54
C GLY A 354 -12.40 -2.34 -1.05
N LYS A 355 -11.56 -3.31 -1.41
CA LYS A 355 -10.11 -3.27 -1.18
C LYS A 355 -9.39 -3.27 -2.51
N LEU A 356 -9.00 -2.08 -2.96
CA LEU A 356 -8.41 -1.83 -4.27
C LEU A 356 -7.16 -0.95 -4.15
N PRO A 357 -6.23 -0.99 -5.13
CA PRO A 357 -5.13 -0.03 -5.23
C PRO A 357 -5.65 1.41 -5.34
N LEU A 358 -4.87 2.38 -4.85
CA LEU A 358 -5.26 3.81 -4.86
C LEU A 358 -5.56 4.33 -6.28
N TRP A 359 -4.81 3.89 -7.29
CA TRP A 359 -5.03 4.32 -8.68
C TRP A 359 -6.35 3.82 -9.26
N LEU A 360 -6.89 2.71 -8.74
CA LEU A 360 -8.21 2.22 -9.17
C LEU A 360 -9.32 2.98 -8.45
N TRP A 361 -9.09 3.40 -7.20
CA TRP A 361 -10.01 4.28 -6.48
C TRP A 361 -10.21 5.63 -7.18
N THR A 362 -9.13 6.25 -7.64
CA THR A 362 -9.23 7.51 -8.41
C THR A 362 -9.95 7.32 -9.73
N ALA A 363 -9.70 6.22 -10.44
CA ALA A 363 -10.41 5.88 -11.67
C ALA A 363 -11.92 5.64 -11.46
N LEU A 364 -12.29 4.90 -10.40
CA LEU A 364 -13.68 4.67 -10.05
C LEU A 364 -14.39 5.98 -9.69
N ALA A 365 -13.73 6.84 -8.91
CA ALA A 365 -14.31 8.13 -8.53
C ALA A 365 -14.54 9.03 -9.76
N LEU A 366 -13.59 9.08 -10.69
CA LEU A 366 -13.73 9.81 -11.95
C LEU A 366 -14.86 9.25 -12.83
N ALA A 367 -15.04 7.94 -12.86
CA ALA A 367 -16.09 7.29 -13.64
C ALA A 367 -17.50 7.62 -13.09
N TYR A 368 -17.65 7.66 -11.77
CA TYR A 368 -18.94 7.94 -11.10
C TYR A 368 -19.10 9.38 -10.60
N LYS A 369 -18.22 10.31 -11.00
CA LYS A 369 -18.22 11.71 -10.55
C LYS A 369 -19.53 12.46 -10.80
N ASP A 370 -20.28 12.01 -11.81
CA ASP A 370 -21.52 12.60 -12.26
C ASP A 370 -22.74 12.05 -11.51
N ALA A 371 -22.57 11.28 -10.42
CA ALA A 371 -23.67 10.89 -9.53
C ALA A 371 -24.28 12.10 -8.80
N LEU A 372 -25.51 11.97 -8.27
CA LEU A 372 -26.14 13.03 -7.47
C LEU A 372 -25.24 13.45 -6.31
N TRP A 373 -24.66 12.45 -5.63
CA TRP A 373 -23.52 12.58 -4.74
C TRP A 373 -22.73 11.27 -4.78
N LEU A 374 -21.45 11.34 -4.46
CA LEU A 374 -20.55 10.19 -4.46
C LEU A 374 -19.84 10.08 -3.11
N ALA A 375 -19.87 8.89 -2.52
CA ALA A 375 -19.25 8.61 -1.24
C ALA A 375 -18.31 7.41 -1.29
N VAL A 376 -17.29 7.41 -0.44
CA VAL A 376 -16.33 6.32 -0.26
C VAL A 376 -16.49 5.70 1.12
N TYR A 377 -16.72 4.40 1.15
CA TYR A 377 -16.85 3.63 2.39
C TYR A 377 -15.47 3.26 2.96
N GLN A 378 -15.37 3.29 4.28
CA GLN A 378 -14.18 2.85 5.03
C GLN A 378 -14.62 1.98 6.21
N PRO A 379 -14.01 0.79 6.42
CA PRO A 379 -14.37 -0.09 7.54
C PRO A 379 -14.27 0.56 8.92
N GLN A 380 -13.36 1.52 9.09
CA GLN A 380 -13.16 2.24 10.36
C GLN A 380 -14.38 3.08 10.77
N TRP A 381 -15.25 3.42 9.83
CA TRP A 381 -16.46 4.20 10.06
C TRP A 381 -17.73 3.34 10.16
N LYS A 382 -17.57 2.02 10.33
CA LYS A 382 -18.65 1.04 10.57
C LYS A 382 -19.71 1.03 9.47
N ASP A 383 -20.79 1.78 9.63
CA ASP A 383 -21.95 1.84 8.75
C ASP A 383 -21.99 3.13 7.92
N LYS A 384 -20.93 3.94 7.96
CA LYS A 384 -20.88 5.24 7.28
C LYS A 384 -19.93 5.24 6.08
N ALA A 385 -20.29 6.01 5.07
CA ALA A 385 -19.43 6.38 3.94
C ALA A 385 -19.27 7.90 3.88
N LEU A 386 -18.08 8.37 3.49
CA LEU A 386 -17.74 9.80 3.40
C LEU A 386 -18.09 10.34 2.02
N VAL A 387 -18.86 11.41 1.95
CA VAL A 387 -19.18 12.12 0.72
C VAL A 387 -17.95 12.90 0.23
N ILE A 388 -17.53 12.60 -0.99
CA ILE A 388 -16.34 13.20 -1.63
C ILE A 388 -16.70 14.21 -2.74
N THR A 389 -17.92 14.13 -3.27
CA THR A 389 -18.51 15.13 -4.17
C THR A 389 -20.03 15.09 -4.06
N SER A 390 -20.70 16.23 -4.27
CA SER A 390 -22.16 16.33 -4.27
C SER A 390 -22.63 17.41 -5.24
N ARG A 391 -23.76 17.15 -5.88
CA ARG A 391 -24.54 18.08 -6.72
C ARG A 391 -25.95 18.32 -6.14
N ALA A 392 -26.26 17.72 -5.00
CA ALA A 392 -27.48 17.96 -4.24
C ALA A 392 -27.23 19.03 -3.17
N ASP A 393 -28.31 19.62 -2.64
CA ASP A 393 -28.22 20.51 -1.47
C ASP A 393 -27.71 19.76 -0.23
N GLU A 394 -28.14 18.50 -0.07
CA GLU A 394 -27.64 17.56 0.93
C GLU A 394 -27.54 16.14 0.34
N PRO A 395 -26.55 15.33 0.76
CA PRO A 395 -25.44 15.66 1.67
C PRO A 395 -24.36 16.50 0.98
N ILE A 396 -23.54 17.24 1.75
CA ILE A 396 -22.41 18.03 1.22
C ILE A 396 -21.08 17.27 1.33
N VAL A 397 -20.03 17.78 0.69
CA VAL A 397 -18.69 17.19 0.80
C VAL A 397 -18.21 17.22 2.25
N GLY A 398 -17.66 16.11 2.73
CA GLY A 398 -17.24 15.97 4.13
C GLY A 398 -18.27 15.29 5.02
N ASP A 399 -19.53 15.20 4.58
CA ASP A 399 -20.60 14.55 5.33
C ASP A 399 -20.47 13.03 5.32
N TYR A 400 -21.13 12.40 6.30
CA TYR A 400 -21.32 10.96 6.33
C TYR A 400 -22.73 10.57 5.89
N VAL A 401 -22.81 9.58 5.02
CA VAL A 401 -24.08 8.89 4.67
C VAL A 401 -24.09 7.49 5.28
N ILE A 402 -25.27 7.01 5.67
CA ILE A 402 -25.44 5.66 6.23
C ILE A 402 -25.48 4.66 5.07
N SER A 403 -24.47 3.80 5.00
CA SER A 403 -24.38 2.69 4.06
C SER A 403 -23.71 1.49 4.75
N PRO A 404 -24.49 0.66 5.47
CA PRO A 404 -23.94 -0.50 6.17
C PRO A 404 -23.31 -1.48 5.18
N PRO A 405 -22.21 -2.16 5.58
CA PRO A 405 -21.54 -3.14 4.74
C PRO A 405 -22.48 -4.30 4.43
N VAL A 406 -22.22 -4.99 3.31
CA VAL A 406 -22.98 -6.19 2.95
C VAL A 406 -22.72 -7.26 4.03
N SER A 407 -23.78 -7.72 4.69
CA SER A 407 -23.70 -8.80 5.68
C SER A 407 -23.06 -10.03 5.03
N ILE A 408 -21.89 -10.43 5.52
CA ILE A 408 -21.28 -11.67 5.10
C ILE A 408 -22.02 -12.77 5.86
N THR A 409 -23.03 -13.36 5.24
CA THR A 409 -23.61 -14.60 5.75
C THR A 409 -22.47 -15.62 5.80
N PRO A 410 -22.12 -16.19 6.97
CA PRO A 410 -21.16 -17.27 7.01
C PRO A 410 -21.72 -18.42 6.15
N ASN A 411 -20.91 -18.88 5.21
CA ASN A 411 -21.25 -20.01 4.37
C ASN A 411 -21.52 -21.21 5.29
N PRO A 412 -22.75 -21.80 5.34
CA PRO A 412 -23.08 -22.83 6.33
C PRO A 412 -22.35 -24.17 6.11
N THR A 413 -21.50 -24.26 5.08
CA THR A 413 -20.84 -25.50 4.66
C THR A 413 -19.33 -25.30 4.61
N ARG A 414 -18.70 -25.39 5.78
CA ARG A 414 -17.33 -25.88 5.99
C ARG A 414 -17.11 -26.03 7.50
N VAL A 415 -17.67 -27.12 8.03
CA VAL A 415 -17.21 -27.77 9.27
C VAL A 415 -15.96 -28.57 8.94
#